data_AF-A0A9P5NKW1-F1
#
_entry.id   AF-A0A9P5NKW1-F1
#
_cell.length_a   1.000
_cell.length_b   1.000
_cell.length_c   1.000
_cell.angle_alpha   90.00
_cell.angle_beta   90.00
_cell.angle_gamma   90.00
#
_symmetry.space_group_name_H-M   'P 1'
#
loop_
_entity.id
_entity.type
_entity.pdbx_description
1 polymer ?
#
loop_
_entity_poly.entity_id
_entity_poly.type
_entity_poly.pdbx_seq_one_letter_code
_entity_poly.pdbx_strand_id
1 'polypeptide(L)'
;MQIQIKSGGHGTCKYPQHSQPQCQFGNPCGFTCTDGYSPYPYSRPTECICSKPYMVCNDRCGLFKGCPSQYYKRGEASPSYGLNCAKGLTTCPIPGRGGEYFECVNTQNDLESCGGCITPSLPSYGYYSTAKEGADCSALPGVSDVSCVYGKCVVYKCSYGYSLNKVGECVPIKGYYA
;
A
#
# COMPACT_ATOMS: atom_id res chain seq x y z
N MET A 1 -14.76 31.93 -17.98
CA MET A 1 -14.99 33.32 -18.47
C MET A 1 -15.30 33.23 -19.96
N GLN A 2 -16.41 33.78 -20.45
CA GLN A 2 -16.76 33.71 -21.87
C GLN A 2 -15.98 34.80 -22.63
N ILE A 3 -15.24 34.42 -23.67
CA ILE A 3 -14.48 35.36 -24.49
C ILE A 3 -15.45 36.07 -25.45
N GLN A 4 -15.34 37.39 -25.54
CA GLN A 4 -16.14 38.21 -26.47
C GLN A 4 -15.22 39.03 -27.37
N ILE A 5 -15.40 38.91 -28.68
CA ILE A 5 -14.59 39.63 -29.68
C ILE A 5 -15.51 40.42 -30.57
N LYS A 6 -15.21 41.71 -30.74
CA LYS A 6 -15.91 42.58 -31.69
C LYS A 6 -15.36 42.31 -33.08
N SER A 7 -16.16 41.71 -33.94
CA SER A 7 -15.81 41.55 -35.35
C SER A 7 -16.29 42.80 -36.11
N GLY A 8 -15.41 43.43 -36.90
CA GLY A 8 -15.51 44.79 -37.45
C GLY A 8 -16.68 45.11 -38.40
N GLY A 9 -17.73 44.30 -38.40
CA GLY A 9 -18.98 44.53 -39.13
C GLY A 9 -20.15 43.60 -38.76
N HIS A 10 -19.99 42.66 -37.82
CA HIS A 10 -20.97 41.58 -37.56
C HIS A 10 -21.42 41.47 -36.09
N GLY A 11 -21.17 42.49 -35.28
CA GLY A 11 -21.53 42.49 -33.85
C GLY A 11 -20.49 41.81 -32.95
N THR A 12 -20.90 41.52 -31.71
CA THR A 12 -20.02 40.91 -30.70
C THR A 12 -20.16 39.39 -30.76
N CYS A 13 -19.11 38.68 -31.20
CA CYS A 13 -19.07 37.22 -31.17
C CYS A 13 -18.90 36.74 -29.72
N LYS A 14 -19.72 35.78 -29.29
CA LYS A 14 -19.61 35.11 -27.99
C LYS A 14 -19.08 33.70 -28.19
N TYR A 15 -18.04 33.34 -27.46
CA TYR A 15 -17.39 32.03 -27.59
C TYR A 15 -17.63 31.15 -26.36
N PRO A 16 -17.82 29.83 -26.56
CA PRO A 16 -17.95 28.88 -25.45
C PRO A 16 -16.63 28.76 -24.68
N GLN A 17 -16.69 28.19 -23.48
CA GLN A 17 -15.47 27.88 -22.72
C GLN A 17 -14.66 26.80 -23.44
N HIS A 18 -13.34 26.77 -23.20
CA HIS A 18 -12.41 25.88 -23.90
C HIS A 18 -12.49 26.02 -25.43
N SER A 19 -12.58 27.26 -25.92
CA SER A 19 -12.54 27.54 -27.35
C SER A 19 -11.63 28.72 -27.66
N GLN A 20 -11.03 28.68 -28.84
CA GLN A 20 -10.30 29.78 -29.42
C GLN A 20 -11.03 30.29 -30.66
N PRO A 21 -11.15 31.63 -30.82
CA PRO A 21 -11.76 32.24 -31.98
C PRO A 21 -10.96 31.90 -33.25
N GLN A 22 -11.66 31.49 -34.31
CA GLN A 22 -11.05 31.22 -35.60
C GLN A 22 -11.95 31.76 -36.71
N CYS A 23 -11.51 32.83 -37.35
CA CYS A 23 -12.20 33.41 -38.49
C CYS A 23 -12.18 32.44 -39.67
N GLN A 24 -13.36 32.10 -40.19
CA GLN A 24 -13.51 31.28 -41.39
C GLN A 24 -14.35 32.01 -42.42
N PHE A 25 -14.09 31.73 -43.71
CA PHE A 25 -14.86 32.33 -44.81
C PHE A 25 -16.35 31.95 -44.67
N GLY A 26 -17.23 32.94 -44.56
CA GLY A 26 -18.67 32.75 -44.33
C GLY A 26 -19.10 32.54 -42.87
N ASN A 27 -18.15 32.41 -41.93
CA ASN A 27 -18.41 32.35 -40.49
C ASN A 27 -17.39 33.20 -39.70
N PRO A 28 -17.62 34.52 -39.58
CA PRO A 28 -16.70 35.43 -38.89
C PRO A 28 -16.63 35.19 -37.38
N CYS A 29 -17.59 34.46 -36.80
CA CYS A 29 -17.59 34.05 -35.40
C CYS A 29 -17.22 32.56 -35.22
N GLY A 30 -16.50 31.96 -36.17
CA GLY A 30 -16.00 30.60 -36.04
C GLY A 30 -15.08 30.43 -34.83
N PHE A 31 -15.00 29.20 -34.32
CA PHE A 31 -14.13 28.83 -33.21
C PHE A 31 -13.65 27.39 -33.34
N THR A 32 -12.56 27.08 -32.63
CA THR A 32 -12.03 25.74 -32.45
C THR A 32 -11.96 25.40 -30.97
N CYS A 33 -12.33 24.17 -30.62
CA CYS A 33 -12.25 23.73 -29.23
C CYS A 33 -10.80 23.45 -28.84
N THR A 34 -10.44 23.85 -27.62
CA THR A 34 -9.13 23.66 -27.02
C THR A 34 -9.21 22.70 -25.85
N ASP A 35 -8.07 22.42 -25.21
CA ASP A 35 -8.00 21.65 -23.98
C ASP A 35 -8.59 20.24 -24.09
N GLY A 36 -8.59 19.67 -25.30
CA GLY A 36 -9.12 18.32 -25.59
C GLY A 36 -10.63 18.22 -25.71
N TYR A 37 -11.36 19.34 -25.63
CA TYR A 37 -12.80 19.37 -25.82
C TYR A 37 -13.16 19.21 -27.31
N SER A 38 -14.35 18.66 -27.55
CA SER A 38 -14.86 18.42 -28.91
C SER A 38 -16.05 19.34 -29.23
N PRO A 39 -16.16 19.82 -30.48
CA PRO A 39 -17.26 20.68 -30.91
C PRO A 39 -18.59 19.92 -30.88
N TYR A 40 -19.62 20.54 -30.32
CA TYR A 40 -20.97 20.00 -30.30
C TYR A 40 -22.02 21.12 -30.50
N PRO A 41 -23.13 20.84 -31.21
CA PRO A 41 -23.36 19.66 -32.05
C PRO A 41 -22.39 19.58 -33.25
N TYR A 42 -22.24 18.39 -33.85
CA TYR A 42 -21.29 18.15 -34.96
C TYR A 42 -21.54 19.07 -36.17
N SER A 43 -22.82 19.36 -36.45
CA SER A 43 -23.22 20.34 -37.45
C SER A 43 -23.52 21.67 -36.75
N ARG A 44 -22.74 22.71 -37.06
CA ARG A 44 -22.84 24.06 -36.48
C ARG A 44 -22.63 24.06 -34.96
N PRO A 45 -21.39 23.77 -34.51
CA PRO A 45 -21.11 23.69 -33.09
C PRO A 45 -21.33 25.02 -32.39
N THR A 46 -21.92 24.95 -31.20
CA THR A 46 -22.19 26.10 -30.33
C THR A 46 -21.45 25.97 -29.00
N GLU A 47 -20.96 24.78 -28.69
CA GLU A 47 -20.28 24.46 -27.44
C GLU A 47 -19.12 23.50 -27.66
N CYS A 48 -18.22 23.48 -26.68
CA CYS A 48 -17.11 22.54 -26.58
C CYS A 48 -17.39 21.63 -25.39
N ILE A 49 -17.61 20.35 -25.63
CA ILE A 49 -18.01 19.38 -24.61
C ILE A 49 -16.98 18.27 -24.43
N CYS A 50 -16.95 17.72 -23.22
CA CYS A 50 -16.17 16.53 -22.88
C CYS A 50 -17.13 15.36 -22.68
N SER A 51 -17.37 14.59 -23.75
CA SER A 51 -18.26 13.44 -23.72
C SER A 51 -17.54 12.16 -23.31
N LYS A 52 -18.27 11.19 -22.74
CA LYS A 52 -17.71 9.87 -22.42
C LYS A 52 -17.09 9.22 -23.68
N PRO A 53 -15.98 8.48 -23.54
CA PRO A 53 -15.31 8.04 -22.30
C PRO A 53 -14.34 9.07 -21.68
N TYR A 54 -14.27 10.28 -22.23
CA TYR A 54 -13.38 11.33 -21.75
C TYR A 54 -13.94 12.01 -20.50
N MET A 55 -13.07 12.54 -19.64
CA MET A 55 -13.43 13.28 -18.43
C MET A 55 -12.55 14.53 -18.28
N VAL A 56 -13.02 15.50 -17.49
CA VAL A 56 -12.34 16.78 -17.27
C VAL A 56 -11.46 16.69 -16.03
N CYS A 57 -10.16 16.94 -16.18
CA CYS A 57 -9.18 17.03 -15.09
C CYS A 57 -8.30 18.28 -15.25
N ASN A 58 -8.22 19.12 -14.21
CA ASN A 58 -7.47 20.40 -14.25
C ASN A 58 -7.76 21.21 -15.52
N ASP A 59 -9.04 21.43 -15.82
CA ASP A 59 -9.55 22.16 -16.99
C ASP A 59 -9.20 21.57 -18.37
N ARG A 60 -8.71 20.33 -18.45
CA ARG A 60 -8.48 19.59 -19.69
C ARG A 60 -9.38 18.37 -19.82
N CYS A 61 -10.00 18.18 -20.98
CA CYS A 61 -10.73 16.99 -21.36
C CYS A 61 -9.78 15.93 -21.93
N GLY A 62 -9.86 14.70 -21.43
CA GLY A 62 -9.00 13.62 -21.89
C GLY A 62 -9.42 12.26 -21.34
N LEU A 63 -8.77 11.21 -21.84
CA LEU A 63 -8.99 9.85 -21.36
C LEU A 63 -8.08 9.61 -20.15
N PHE A 64 -8.62 9.83 -18.96
CA PHE A 64 -7.90 9.66 -17.71
C PHE A 64 -8.43 8.44 -16.94
N LYS A 65 -7.54 7.72 -16.26
CA LYS A 65 -7.94 6.68 -15.29
C LYS A 65 -8.42 7.25 -13.95
N GLY A 66 -8.24 8.56 -13.76
CA GLY A 66 -8.64 9.34 -12.58
C GLY A 66 -8.00 10.74 -12.64
N CYS A 67 -8.61 11.75 -11.99
CA CYS A 67 -8.03 13.10 -11.97
C CYS A 67 -6.98 13.25 -10.86
N PRO A 68 -5.77 13.73 -11.16
CA PRO A 68 -4.80 14.07 -10.12
C PRO A 68 -5.28 15.32 -9.37
N SER A 69 -5.69 15.15 -8.11
CA SER A 69 -5.98 16.28 -7.22
C SER A 69 -4.68 16.98 -6.81
N GLN A 70 -4.70 18.32 -6.70
CA GLN A 70 -3.61 19.17 -6.17
C GLN A 70 -3.33 18.98 -4.67
N TYR A 71 -4.04 18.07 -3.99
CA TYR A 71 -3.47 17.50 -2.79
C TYR A 71 -2.18 16.84 -3.24
N TYR A 72 -1.04 17.39 -2.80
CA TYR A 72 0.22 16.67 -2.76
C TYR A 72 -0.16 15.22 -2.56
N LYS A 73 0.14 14.36 -3.55
CA LYS A 73 0.18 12.94 -3.24
C LYS A 73 0.93 12.93 -1.94
N ARG A 74 0.28 12.52 -0.85
CA ARG A 74 0.98 12.07 0.36
C ARG A 74 1.98 11.13 -0.28
N GLY A 75 3.24 11.60 -0.41
CA GLY A 75 4.09 11.23 -1.55
C GLY A 75 3.91 9.76 -1.73
N GLU A 76 3.56 9.28 -2.96
CA GLU A 76 3.44 7.84 -3.19
C GLU A 76 4.54 7.26 -2.37
N ALA A 77 4.15 6.55 -1.30
CA ALA A 77 5.12 6.01 -0.41
C ALA A 77 5.84 5.10 -1.36
N SER A 78 6.96 5.59 -1.89
CA SER A 78 7.94 4.80 -2.57
C SER A 78 7.99 3.56 -1.69
N PRO A 79 7.73 2.35 -2.21
CA PRO A 79 7.76 1.15 -1.39
C PRO A 79 9.20 1.03 -0.88
N SER A 80 9.42 1.70 0.24
CA SER A 80 10.67 2.14 0.85
C SER A 80 10.32 2.80 2.19
N TYR A 81 9.22 2.40 2.82
CA TYR A 81 9.34 2.11 4.23
C TYR A 81 9.74 0.65 4.25
N GLY A 82 11.03 0.38 4.47
CA GLY A 82 11.39 -0.93 4.99
C GLY A 82 10.38 -1.24 6.10
N LEU A 83 9.86 -2.46 6.10
CA LEU A 83 9.03 -2.97 7.18
C LEU A 83 9.91 -2.92 8.44
N ASN A 84 10.01 -1.74 9.05
CA ASN A 84 11.06 -1.37 9.96
C ASN A 84 10.37 -1.10 11.28
N CYS A 85 10.47 -2.07 12.16
CA CYS A 85 10.10 -1.87 13.54
C CYS A 85 11.07 -0.89 14.23
N ALA A 86 10.66 -0.37 15.39
CA ALA A 86 11.58 0.38 16.24
C ALA A 86 12.85 -0.43 16.53
N LYS A 87 13.95 0.27 16.82
CA LYS A 87 15.23 -0.38 17.12
C LYS A 87 15.06 -1.44 18.22
N GLY A 88 15.54 -2.65 17.96
CA GLY A 88 15.44 -3.79 18.90
C GLY A 88 14.22 -4.68 18.70
N LEU A 89 13.33 -4.34 17.76
CA LEU A 89 12.21 -5.19 17.36
C LEU A 89 12.47 -5.83 16.01
N THR A 90 11.90 -7.01 15.80
CA THR A 90 11.93 -7.77 14.56
C THR A 90 10.57 -7.69 13.88
N THR A 91 10.59 -7.46 12.58
CA THR A 91 9.41 -7.50 11.73
C THR A 91 9.01 -8.94 11.48
N CYS A 92 7.87 -9.36 12.04
CA CYS A 92 7.32 -10.69 11.85
C CYS A 92 6.05 -10.64 11.00
N PRO A 93 5.91 -11.50 9.97
CA PRO A 93 4.69 -11.55 9.17
C PRO A 93 3.53 -12.09 10.01
N ILE A 94 2.31 -11.58 9.77
CA ILE A 94 1.12 -12.08 10.45
C ILE A 94 0.52 -13.23 9.62
N PRO A 95 0.46 -14.47 10.14
CA PRO A 95 -0.11 -15.60 9.41
C PRO A 95 -1.56 -15.34 8.98
N GLY A 96 -1.92 -15.79 7.78
CA GLY A 96 -3.28 -15.59 7.24
C GLY A 96 -3.58 -14.16 6.75
N ARG A 97 -2.60 -13.26 6.82
CA ARG A 97 -2.66 -11.94 6.17
C ARG A 97 -1.66 -11.87 5.01
N GLY A 98 -1.91 -10.98 4.04
CA GLY A 98 -1.01 -10.76 2.90
C GLY A 98 0.40 -10.32 3.35
N GLY A 99 1.39 -10.45 2.47
CA GLY A 99 2.81 -10.16 2.78
C GLY A 99 3.12 -8.69 3.14
N GLU A 100 2.14 -7.80 3.05
CA GLU A 100 2.23 -6.41 3.51
C GLU A 100 1.88 -6.22 5.00
N TYR A 101 1.33 -7.25 5.66
CA TYR A 101 0.95 -7.19 7.08
C TYR A 101 2.02 -7.84 7.95
N PHE A 102 2.51 -7.06 8.90
CA PHE A 102 3.52 -7.48 9.86
C PHE A 102 3.19 -6.96 11.24
N GLU A 103 3.74 -7.62 12.24
CA GLU A 103 3.82 -7.17 13.61
C GLU A 103 5.27 -6.99 14.04
N CYS A 104 5.48 -6.14 15.04
CA CYS A 104 6.81 -5.85 15.57
C CYS A 104 7.00 -6.59 16.88
N VAL A 105 7.85 -7.61 16.87
CA VAL A 105 8.05 -8.54 17.98
C VAL A 105 9.45 -8.40 18.54
N ASN A 106 9.59 -8.41 19.86
CA ASN A 106 10.90 -8.48 20.49
C ASN A 106 11.34 -9.95 20.60
N THR A 107 11.97 -10.46 19.54
CA THR A 107 12.44 -11.85 19.46
C THR A 107 13.49 -12.23 20.51
N GLN A 108 13.97 -11.28 21.31
CA GLN A 108 14.91 -11.55 22.39
C GLN A 108 14.23 -11.99 23.69
N ASN A 109 12.95 -11.69 23.87
CA ASN A 109 12.21 -11.98 25.10
C ASN A 109 10.76 -12.44 24.87
N ASP A 110 10.28 -12.48 23.63
CA ASP A 110 8.98 -13.01 23.29
C ASP A 110 8.96 -14.54 23.37
N LEU A 111 7.96 -15.11 24.06
CA LEU A 111 7.88 -16.54 24.33
C LEU A 111 7.57 -17.37 23.07
N GLU A 112 6.76 -16.80 22.18
CA GLU A 112 6.18 -17.48 21.01
C GLU A 112 7.04 -17.27 19.75
N SER A 113 7.83 -16.20 19.74
CA SER A 113 8.76 -15.83 18.67
C SER A 113 10.18 -15.69 19.20
N CYS A 114 10.63 -16.67 19.99
CA CYS A 114 11.94 -16.61 20.60
C CYS A 114 13.05 -16.87 19.58
N GLY A 115 14.00 -15.95 19.48
CA GLY A 115 15.13 -16.04 18.55
C GLY A 115 14.82 -15.70 17.10
N GLY A 116 13.54 -15.48 16.76
CA GLY A 116 13.08 -15.21 15.40
C GLY A 116 11.56 -15.28 15.28
N CYS A 117 11.02 -15.09 14.08
CA CYS A 117 9.57 -15.18 13.87
C CYS A 117 9.12 -16.64 13.76
N ILE A 118 8.00 -17.00 14.40
CA ILE A 118 7.46 -18.38 14.37
C ILE A 118 7.08 -18.83 12.96
N THR A 119 6.59 -17.91 12.13
CA THR A 119 6.43 -18.13 10.70
C THR A 119 7.50 -17.37 9.95
N PRO A 120 8.49 -18.06 9.33
CA PRO A 120 9.42 -17.39 8.44
C PRO A 120 8.65 -16.75 7.29
N SER A 121 9.06 -15.55 6.88
CA SER A 121 8.44 -14.82 5.77
C SER A 121 8.35 -15.70 4.52
N LEU A 122 7.14 -15.97 4.05
CA LEU A 122 6.92 -16.64 2.77
C LEU A 122 7.53 -15.79 1.63
N PRO A 123 8.09 -16.41 0.58
CA PRO A 123 8.88 -15.74 -0.46
C PRO A 123 8.06 -14.89 -1.45
N SER A 124 6.88 -14.40 -1.07
CA SER A 124 5.99 -13.70 -2.01
C SER A 124 6.44 -12.29 -2.40
N TYR A 125 7.48 -11.71 -1.77
CA TYR A 125 7.92 -10.35 -2.13
C TYR A 125 9.43 -10.09 -1.95
N GLY A 126 10.28 -11.05 -2.29
CA GLY A 126 11.73 -10.82 -2.50
C GLY A 126 12.54 -10.37 -1.28
N TYR A 127 11.95 -10.31 -0.09
CA TYR A 127 12.66 -9.98 1.14
C TYR A 127 13.11 -11.26 1.81
N TYR A 128 14.37 -11.65 1.54
CA TYR A 128 15.10 -12.55 2.43
C TYR A 128 15.32 -11.83 3.75
N SER A 129 14.30 -11.84 4.63
CA SER A 129 14.61 -11.70 6.04
C SER A 129 15.32 -12.99 6.42
N THR A 130 16.62 -12.92 6.67
CA THR A 130 17.38 -13.93 7.41
C THR A 130 16.90 -14.03 8.87
N ALA A 131 15.61 -13.80 9.12
CA ALA A 131 14.97 -14.13 10.38
C ALA A 131 15.19 -15.63 10.55
N LYS A 132 16.04 -15.97 11.52
CA LYS A 132 16.13 -17.33 12.04
C LYS A 132 14.71 -17.81 12.33
N GLU A 133 14.45 -19.09 12.07
CA GLU A 133 13.19 -19.69 12.51
C GLU A 133 13.08 -19.49 14.03
N GLY A 134 12.05 -18.75 14.44
CA GLY A 134 11.73 -18.57 15.86
C GLY A 134 11.16 -19.84 16.44
N ALA A 135 11.28 -19.99 17.75
CA ALA A 135 10.65 -21.07 18.49
C ALA A 135 9.59 -20.52 19.45
N ASP A 136 8.46 -21.21 19.51
CA ASP A 136 7.53 -21.10 20.62
C ASP A 136 8.07 -21.97 21.77
N CYS A 137 8.59 -21.30 22.80
CA CYS A 137 9.15 -21.97 23.97
C CYS A 137 8.07 -22.65 24.83
N SER A 138 6.82 -22.19 24.76
CA SER A 138 5.70 -22.75 25.53
C SER A 138 5.25 -24.11 24.98
N ALA A 139 5.43 -24.33 23.67
CA ALA A 139 5.15 -25.60 23.00
C ALA A 139 6.23 -26.68 23.19
N LEU A 140 7.30 -26.41 23.95
CA LEU A 140 8.35 -27.39 24.20
C LEU A 140 7.82 -28.61 24.98
N PRO A 141 8.22 -29.85 24.63
CA PRO A 141 7.71 -31.03 25.30
C PRO A 141 8.03 -31.08 26.80
N GLY A 142 7.02 -31.31 27.63
CA GLY A 142 7.21 -31.55 29.06
C GLY A 142 7.69 -30.34 29.86
N VAL A 143 7.65 -29.13 29.32
CA VAL A 143 7.93 -27.90 30.08
C VAL A 143 6.71 -27.51 30.93
N SER A 144 6.95 -26.79 32.01
CA SER A 144 5.90 -26.19 32.85
C SER A 144 6.19 -24.72 33.17
N ASP A 145 7.47 -24.35 33.19
CA ASP A 145 7.93 -22.97 33.35
C ASP A 145 9.15 -22.77 32.46
N VAL A 146 9.06 -21.78 31.57
CA VAL A 146 10.01 -21.51 30.51
C VAL A 146 9.94 -20.04 30.14
N SER A 147 11.05 -19.47 29.70
CA SER A 147 11.09 -18.09 29.20
C SER A 147 12.02 -17.95 28.01
N CYS A 148 11.78 -16.94 27.19
CA CYS A 148 12.73 -16.51 26.19
C CYS A 148 13.73 -15.54 26.80
N VAL A 149 15.02 -15.87 26.74
CA VAL A 149 16.10 -15.04 27.27
C VAL A 149 17.19 -14.90 26.21
N TYR A 150 17.38 -13.67 25.72
CA TYR A 150 18.33 -13.36 24.64
C TYR A 150 18.14 -14.26 23.40
N GLY A 151 16.88 -14.49 23.03
CA GLY A 151 16.51 -15.26 21.84
C GLY A 151 16.75 -16.76 21.99
N LYS A 152 16.79 -17.27 23.23
CA LYS A 152 16.90 -18.70 23.55
C LYS A 152 15.84 -19.10 24.56
N CYS A 153 15.22 -20.27 24.34
CA CYS A 153 14.34 -20.87 25.33
C CYS A 153 15.17 -21.36 26.53
N VAL A 154 14.82 -20.88 27.72
CA VAL A 154 15.41 -21.28 29.00
C VAL A 154 14.32 -21.91 29.83
N VAL A 155 14.45 -23.22 30.09
CA VAL A 155 13.49 -23.97 30.90
C VAL A 155 13.87 -23.89 32.37
N TYR A 156 12.95 -23.42 33.20
CA TYR A 156 13.13 -23.34 34.66
C TYR A 156 12.53 -24.55 35.38
N LYS A 157 11.41 -25.09 34.86
CA LYS A 157 10.73 -26.22 35.49
C LYS A 157 10.07 -27.14 34.46
N CYS A 158 10.29 -28.44 34.63
CA CYS A 158 9.59 -29.46 33.87
C CYS A 158 8.24 -29.84 34.50
N SER A 159 7.30 -30.22 33.66
CA SER A 159 6.03 -30.82 34.04
C SER A 159 6.24 -32.15 34.78
N TYR A 160 5.20 -32.59 35.50
CA TYR A 160 5.21 -33.85 36.23
C TYR A 160 5.56 -35.03 35.31
N GLY A 161 6.43 -35.94 35.75
CA GLY A 161 6.95 -37.05 34.95
C GLY A 161 8.12 -36.71 34.02
N TYR A 162 8.59 -35.46 34.00
CA TYR A 162 9.76 -35.01 33.24
C TYR A 162 10.86 -34.47 34.15
N SER A 163 12.11 -34.56 33.68
CA SER A 163 13.29 -34.02 34.36
C SER A 163 14.20 -33.27 33.37
N LEU A 164 14.85 -32.21 33.83
CA LEU A 164 15.77 -31.43 33.01
C LEU A 164 17.07 -32.22 32.76
N ASN A 165 17.43 -32.39 31.49
CA ASN A 165 18.67 -33.05 31.11
C ASN A 165 19.88 -32.08 31.14
N LYS A 166 21.08 -32.58 30.82
CA LYS A 166 22.32 -31.77 30.81
C LYS A 166 22.35 -30.67 29.74
N VAL A 167 21.48 -30.75 28.74
CA VAL A 167 21.40 -29.76 27.65
C VAL A 167 20.25 -28.76 27.85
N GLY A 168 19.49 -28.86 28.95
CA GLY A 168 18.45 -27.91 29.30
C GLY A 168 17.05 -28.24 28.75
N GLU A 169 16.80 -29.50 28.40
CA GLU A 169 15.51 -29.96 27.88
C GLU A 169 14.79 -30.86 28.89
N CYS A 170 13.47 -30.82 28.90
CA CYS A 170 12.66 -31.74 29.70
C CYS A 170 12.54 -33.10 29.00
N VAL A 171 13.04 -34.14 29.65
CA VAL A 171 12.94 -35.52 29.18
C VAL A 171 12.13 -36.38 30.15
N PRO A 172 11.34 -37.37 29.67
CA PRO A 172 10.60 -38.25 30.56
C PRO A 172 11.51 -38.98 31.55
N ILE A 173 11.09 -39.05 32.81
CA ILE A 173 11.80 -39.79 33.84
C ILE A 173 11.63 -41.29 33.55
N LYS A 174 12.73 -42.02 33.38
CA LYS A 174 12.67 -43.48 33.17
C LYS A 174 12.04 -44.16 34.39
N GLY A 175 10.97 -44.92 34.16
CA GLY A 175 10.22 -45.62 35.22
C GLY A 175 9.02 -44.84 35.77
N TYR A 176 8.74 -43.65 35.26
CA TYR A 176 7.51 -42.91 35.54
C TYR A 176 6.39 -43.46 34.63
N TYR A 177 5.75 -44.54 35.07
CA TYR A 177 4.51 -45.00 34.47
C TYR A 177 3.37 -44.23 35.17
N ALA A 178 2.57 -43.53 34.37
CA ALA A 178 1.32 -42.93 34.84
C ALA A 178 0.28 -44.02 35.11
#